data_AF-A0A175REX0-F1
#
_entry.id   AF-A0A175REX0-F1
#
_cell.length_a   1.000
_cell.length_b   1.000
_cell.length_c   1.000
_cell.angle_alpha   90.00
_cell.angle_beta   90.00
_cell.angle_gamma   90.00
#
_symmetry.space_group_name_H-M   'P 1'
#
loop_
_entity.id
_entity.type
_entity.pdbx_description
1 polymer ?
#
loop_
_entity_poly.entity_id
_entity_poly.type
_entity_poly.pdbx_seq_one_letter_code
_entity_poly.pdbx_strand_id
1 'polypeptide(L)'
;MDTDEERRTWWTAASEDAALAWVAARSATPERHLGPVHAVGRTGAGALVIELLRPAGPSIAVALDRIGTPSVGVAVTLTSPLVDLAVDAVRGAVLLGPARSDDVVVDDSGAVVLCDRPTDAAPLGDGSSVESGLAEGISALLLAVRIVWERVDPQEPCRPGIDAAIVAARSGDPDALVALREAVRDAGAPRPVRWDPPAGLFSFEEAVSPAPGPESTGSAVDAVIGRVRDVVERGVPVGGRWVPVRQVGVGVVVAVGVVVSAVMVLGR
;
A
#
# COMPACT_ATOMS: atom_id res chain seq x y z
N MET A 1 15.77 -0.31 16.88
CA MET A 1 14.43 -0.87 16.69
C MET A 1 13.68 0.18 15.90
N ASP A 2 13.80 0.15 14.57
CA ASP A 2 13.09 1.09 13.68
C ASP A 2 11.62 0.67 13.76
N THR A 3 10.75 1.53 14.28
CA THR A 3 9.34 1.20 14.47
C THR A 3 8.68 1.07 13.11
N ASP A 4 7.92 0.00 12.88
CA ASP A 4 7.16 -0.30 11.64
C ASP A 4 5.99 0.70 11.42
N GLU A 5 6.10 1.92 11.92
CA GLU A 5 5.06 2.95 11.85
C GLU A 5 5.16 3.77 10.56
N GLU A 6 4.01 4.35 10.16
CA GLU A 6 3.96 5.35 9.08
C GLU A 6 4.91 6.51 9.42
N ARG A 7 5.82 6.82 8.51
CA ARG A 7 6.80 7.91 8.71
C ARG A 7 6.53 9.04 7.74
N ARG A 8 6.56 10.27 8.28
CA ARG A 8 6.43 11.50 7.51
C ARG A 8 7.78 12.20 7.46
N THR A 9 8.26 12.44 6.26
CA THR A 9 9.54 13.11 6.05
C THR A 9 9.34 14.31 5.15
N TRP A 10 9.82 15.46 5.62
CA TRP A 10 9.83 16.69 4.86
C TRP A 10 11.12 16.81 4.05
N TRP A 11 10.97 17.19 2.79
CA TRP A 11 12.06 17.35 1.84
C TRP A 11 12.02 18.76 1.24
N THR A 12 13.19 19.37 1.10
CA THR A 12 13.39 20.59 0.29
C THR A 12 13.97 20.20 -1.05
N ALA A 13 13.40 20.73 -2.14
CA ALA A 13 13.95 20.52 -3.47
C ALA A 13 14.95 21.62 -3.84
N ALA A 14 16.05 21.25 -4.49
CA ALA A 14 16.98 22.22 -5.07
C ALA A 14 16.42 22.90 -6.33
N SER A 15 15.59 22.18 -7.10
CA SER A 15 14.91 22.68 -8.31
C SER A 15 13.40 22.65 -8.11
N GLU A 16 12.77 23.83 -8.10
CA GLU A 16 11.32 23.97 -7.92
C GLU A 16 10.54 23.35 -9.07
N ASP A 17 10.93 23.61 -10.32
CA ASP A 17 10.23 23.08 -11.51
C ASP A 17 10.29 21.55 -11.58
N ALA A 18 11.45 20.95 -11.30
CA ALA A 18 11.61 19.50 -11.30
C ALA A 18 10.77 18.84 -10.18
N ALA A 19 10.73 19.47 -9.00
CA ALA A 19 9.94 18.98 -7.89
C ALA A 19 8.44 19.12 -8.13
N LEU A 20 7.99 20.22 -8.72
CA LEU A 20 6.58 20.40 -9.11
C LEU A 20 6.17 19.41 -10.20
N ALA A 21 7.02 19.14 -11.19
CA ALA A 21 6.78 18.12 -12.20
C ALA A 21 6.65 16.72 -11.57
N TRP A 22 7.52 16.38 -10.61
CA TRP A 22 7.45 15.14 -9.85
C TRP A 22 6.17 15.03 -9.01
N VAL A 23 5.81 16.09 -8.27
CA VAL A 23 4.55 16.15 -7.49
C VAL A 23 3.33 16.01 -8.39
N ALA A 24 3.32 16.67 -9.55
CA ALA A 24 2.23 16.59 -10.51
C ALA A 24 2.10 15.16 -11.06
N ALA A 25 3.22 14.52 -11.43
CA ALA A 25 3.23 13.12 -11.85
C ALA A 25 2.68 12.19 -10.75
N ARG A 26 3.03 12.43 -9.49
CA ARG A 26 2.51 11.66 -8.34
C ARG A 26 1.04 11.87 -8.07
N SER A 27 0.54 13.08 -8.30
CA SER A 27 -0.87 13.41 -8.09
C SER A 27 -1.76 12.91 -9.22
N ALA A 28 -1.20 12.71 -10.41
CA ALA A 28 -1.92 12.26 -11.60
C ALA A 28 -1.93 10.73 -11.77
N THR A 29 -1.02 10.01 -11.10
CA THR A 29 -0.92 8.55 -11.23
C THR A 29 -1.83 7.83 -10.23
N PRO A 30 -2.65 6.85 -10.65
CA PRO A 30 -3.40 5.98 -9.74
C PRO A 30 -2.53 4.86 -9.14
N GLU A 31 -1.22 4.87 -9.41
CA GLU A 31 -0.33 3.76 -9.08
C GLU A 31 -0.08 3.65 -7.58
N ARG A 32 -0.56 2.56 -6.99
CA ARG A 32 -0.51 2.30 -5.54
C ARG A 32 0.88 1.87 -5.05
N HIS A 33 1.77 1.51 -5.98
CA HIS A 33 3.13 1.05 -5.69
C HIS A 33 4.14 2.21 -5.59
N LEU A 34 3.66 3.45 -5.54
CA LEU A 34 4.44 4.66 -5.38
C LEU A 34 4.08 5.36 -4.06
N GLY A 35 5.09 5.81 -3.31
CA GLY A 35 4.91 6.56 -2.07
C GLY A 35 4.11 7.83 -2.31
N PRO A 36 3.04 8.11 -1.53
CA PRO A 36 2.19 9.25 -1.79
C PRO A 36 2.79 10.54 -1.24
N VAL A 37 2.47 11.64 -1.92
CA VAL A 37 2.72 13.00 -1.43
C VAL A 37 1.63 13.33 -0.42
N HIS A 38 2.00 13.56 0.84
CA HIS A 38 1.05 13.90 1.89
C HIS A 38 0.67 15.38 1.86
N ALA A 39 1.68 16.25 1.73
CA ALA A 39 1.50 17.68 1.71
C ALA A 39 2.58 18.36 0.89
N VAL A 40 2.26 19.55 0.36
CA VAL A 40 3.20 20.45 -0.31
C VAL A 40 3.02 21.83 0.27
N GLY A 41 4.11 22.51 0.56
CA GLY A 41 4.08 23.83 1.16
C GLY A 41 5.31 24.64 0.83
N ARG A 42 5.48 25.75 1.56
CA ARG A 42 6.67 26.60 1.47
C ARG A 42 7.20 26.91 2.86
N THR A 43 8.52 27.01 2.97
CA THR A 43 9.16 27.54 4.19
C THR A 43 8.92 29.04 4.31
N GLY A 44 9.22 29.62 5.48
CA GLY A 44 9.19 31.08 5.65
C GLY A 44 10.14 31.85 4.72
N ALA A 45 11.16 31.18 4.17
CA ALA A 45 12.07 31.74 3.17
C ALA A 45 11.56 31.57 1.71
N GLY A 46 10.40 30.94 1.52
CA GLY A 46 9.77 30.73 0.21
C GLY A 46 10.20 29.47 -0.53
N ALA A 47 11.09 28.64 0.04
CA ALA A 47 11.53 27.38 -0.58
C ALA A 47 10.40 26.34 -0.59
N LEU A 48 10.24 25.61 -1.70
CA LEU A 48 9.29 24.52 -1.83
C LEU A 48 9.66 23.36 -0.88
N VAL A 49 8.68 22.90 -0.11
CA VAL A 49 8.79 21.71 0.74
C VAL A 49 7.71 20.71 0.42
N ILE A 50 8.10 19.44 0.42
CA ILE A 50 7.23 18.31 0.10
C ILE A 50 7.29 17.33 1.26
N GLU A 51 6.14 16.99 1.83
CA GLU A 51 6.00 15.94 2.82
C GLU A 51 5.65 14.63 2.12
N LEU A 52 6.53 13.65 2.27
CA LEU A 52 6.33 12.31 1.74
C LEU A 52 5.83 11.40 2.84
N LEU A 53 4.83 10.58 2.51
CA LEU A 53 4.37 9.51 3.37
C LEU A 53 5.13 8.23 3.03
N ARG A 54 5.86 7.70 4.00
CA ARG A 54 6.38 6.34 3.94
C ARG A 54 5.36 5.42 4.62
N PRO A 55 4.75 4.47 3.89
CA PRO A 55 3.84 3.51 4.48
C PRO A 55 4.48 2.76 5.66
N ALA A 56 3.65 2.38 6.62
CA ALA A 56 4.02 1.45 7.67
C ALA A 56 4.50 0.14 7.05
N GLY A 57 5.68 -0.33 7.45
CA GLY A 57 6.25 -1.57 6.97
C GLY A 57 7.77 -1.56 6.80
N PRO A 58 8.41 -2.74 6.85
CA PRO A 58 9.85 -2.88 6.70
C PRO A 58 10.32 -2.59 5.26
N SER A 59 11.61 -2.27 5.10
CA SER A 59 12.24 -2.32 3.77
C SER A 59 12.18 -3.74 3.20
N ILE A 60 12.24 -3.87 1.87
CA ILE A 60 12.18 -5.16 1.19
C ILE A 60 13.23 -6.15 1.70
N ALA A 61 14.44 -5.67 2.04
CA ALA A 61 15.49 -6.51 2.61
C ALA A 61 15.09 -7.06 4.00
N VAL A 62 14.58 -6.19 4.87
CA VAL A 62 14.11 -6.58 6.21
C VAL A 62 12.87 -7.48 6.14
N ALA A 63 11.96 -7.22 5.19
CA ALA A 63 10.81 -8.07 4.93
C ALA A 63 11.24 -9.50 4.53
N LEU A 64 12.24 -9.62 3.66
CA LEU A 64 12.79 -10.90 3.24
C LEU A 64 13.53 -11.62 4.38
N ASP A 65 14.14 -10.90 5.32
CA ASP A 65 14.71 -11.52 6.52
C ASP A 65 13.64 -12.15 7.41
N ARG A 66 12.42 -11.60 7.43
CA ARG A 66 11.26 -12.21 8.11
C ARG A 66 10.69 -13.39 7.32
N ILE A 67 10.65 -13.31 5.99
CA ILE A 67 10.14 -14.38 5.12
C ILE A 67 11.10 -15.58 5.05
N GLY A 68 12.41 -15.33 5.12
CA GLY A 68 13.43 -16.33 4.83
C GLY A 68 13.59 -16.55 3.32
N THR A 69 13.31 -17.78 2.86
CA THR A 69 13.40 -18.18 1.45
C THR A 69 12.01 -18.09 0.80
N PRO A 70 11.69 -17.04 0.04
CA PRO A 70 10.40 -16.92 -0.62
C PRO A 70 10.22 -18.01 -1.69
N SER A 71 9.00 -18.55 -1.78
CA SER A 71 8.61 -19.34 -2.94
C SER A 71 8.59 -18.49 -4.22
N VAL A 72 8.70 -19.12 -5.38
CA VAL A 72 8.62 -18.42 -6.69
C VAL A 72 7.40 -17.52 -6.78
N GLY A 73 6.20 -18.00 -6.40
CA GLY A 73 4.99 -17.19 -6.48
C GLY A 73 4.96 -15.97 -5.52
N VAL A 74 5.64 -16.06 -4.37
CA VAL A 74 5.84 -14.91 -3.47
C VAL A 74 6.81 -13.91 -4.11
N ALA A 75 7.91 -14.39 -4.69
CA ALA A 75 8.86 -13.53 -5.41
C ALA A 75 8.20 -12.82 -6.60
N VAL A 76 7.35 -13.51 -7.38
CA VAL A 76 6.54 -12.91 -8.45
C VAL A 76 5.64 -11.80 -7.90
N THR A 77 4.99 -12.03 -6.77
CA THR A 77 4.08 -11.05 -6.15
C THR A 77 4.83 -9.80 -5.68
N LEU A 78 6.01 -9.97 -5.10
CA LEU A 78 6.84 -8.85 -4.64
C LEU A 78 7.50 -8.08 -5.79
N THR A 79 7.85 -8.75 -6.89
CA THR A 79 8.65 -8.14 -7.97
C THR A 79 7.85 -7.65 -9.16
N SER A 80 6.68 -8.23 -9.45
CA SER A 80 5.80 -7.76 -10.54
C SER A 80 5.53 -6.24 -10.50
N PRO A 81 5.07 -5.65 -9.37
CA PRO A 81 4.81 -4.21 -9.33
C PRO A 81 6.07 -3.36 -9.54
N LEU A 82 7.24 -3.83 -9.10
CA LEU A 82 8.50 -3.11 -9.29
C LEU A 82 8.94 -3.09 -10.76
N VAL A 83 8.77 -4.22 -11.45
CA VAL A 83 9.09 -4.31 -12.88
C VAL A 83 8.07 -3.56 -13.73
N ASP A 84 6.79 -3.62 -13.38
CA ASP A 84 5.74 -2.82 -14.03
C ASP A 84 6.05 -1.32 -13.92
N LEU A 85 6.41 -0.84 -12.73
CA LEU A 85 6.86 0.55 -12.52
C LEU A 85 8.07 0.92 -13.36
N ALA A 86 9.06 0.03 -13.49
CA ALA A 86 10.25 0.29 -14.32
C ALA A 86 9.90 0.40 -15.82
N VAL A 87 8.99 -0.46 -16.30
CA VAL A 87 8.48 -0.40 -17.68
C VAL A 87 7.66 0.88 -17.92
N ASP A 88 6.85 1.30 -16.96
CA ASP A 88 6.08 2.53 -17.08
C ASP A 88 6.99 3.77 -17.03
N ALA A 89 8.04 3.73 -16.21
CA ALA A 89 9.03 4.79 -16.13
C ALA A 89 9.82 4.96 -17.43
N VAL A 90 10.32 3.88 -18.02
CA VAL A 90 11.08 3.96 -19.29
C VAL A 90 10.21 4.40 -20.46
N ARG A 91 8.89 4.20 -20.37
CA ARG A 91 7.90 4.69 -21.35
C ARG A 91 7.46 6.14 -21.09
N GLY A 92 7.92 6.76 -20.00
CA GLY A 92 7.53 8.11 -19.59
C GLY A 92 6.11 8.21 -19.03
N ALA A 93 5.47 7.09 -18.70
CA ALA A 93 4.15 7.07 -18.08
C ALA A 93 4.22 7.42 -16.57
N VAL A 94 5.37 7.17 -15.95
CA VAL A 94 5.65 7.50 -14.54
C VAL A 94 6.98 8.24 -14.44
N LEU A 95 7.04 9.27 -13.61
CA LEU A 95 8.28 9.93 -13.26
C LEU A 95 8.82 9.37 -11.93
N LEU A 96 9.96 8.68 -12.02
CA LEU A 96 10.69 8.17 -10.86
C LEU A 96 11.81 9.15 -10.49
N GLY A 97 11.88 9.47 -9.21
CA GLY A 97 13.00 10.16 -8.61
C GLY A 97 14.05 9.20 -8.03
N PRO A 98 15.14 9.73 -7.47
CA PRO A 98 16.18 8.93 -6.84
C PRO A 98 15.66 8.14 -5.64
N ALA A 99 16.17 6.92 -5.49
CA ALA A 99 15.85 6.03 -4.37
C ALA A 99 16.99 5.07 -4.05
N ARG A 100 16.93 4.47 -2.87
CA ARG A 100 17.73 3.31 -2.48
C ARG A 100 16.87 2.05 -2.54
N SER A 101 17.48 0.86 -2.54
CA SER A 101 16.75 -0.39 -2.34
C SER A 101 15.97 -0.41 -1.01
N ASP A 102 16.50 0.25 0.02
CA ASP A 102 15.85 0.36 1.34
C ASP A 102 14.65 1.31 1.34
N ASP A 103 14.47 2.10 0.28
CA ASP A 103 13.27 2.92 0.07
C ASP A 103 12.14 2.12 -0.58
N VAL A 104 12.39 0.87 -1.00
CA VAL A 104 11.34 -0.07 -1.38
C VAL A 104 10.86 -0.75 -0.11
N VAL A 105 9.65 -0.44 0.32
CA VAL A 105 9.01 -1.03 1.50
C VAL A 105 7.96 -2.03 1.09
N VAL A 106 7.61 -2.91 2.02
CA VAL A 106 6.41 -3.72 1.88
C VAL A 106 5.49 -3.40 3.03
N ASP A 107 4.29 -2.94 2.71
CA ASP A 107 3.33 -2.49 3.71
C ASP A 107 2.65 -3.66 4.42
N ASP A 108 1.86 -3.35 5.45
CA ASP A 108 1.13 -4.33 6.25
C ASP A 108 0.14 -5.19 5.43
N SER A 109 -0.28 -4.71 4.25
CA SER A 109 -1.13 -5.48 3.32
C SER A 109 -0.33 -6.45 2.44
N GLY A 110 1.00 -6.38 2.48
CA GLY A 110 1.90 -7.12 1.60
C GLY A 110 2.13 -6.43 0.25
N ALA A 111 1.69 -5.17 0.09
CA ALA A 111 1.92 -4.40 -1.12
C ALA A 111 3.32 -3.77 -1.09
N VAL A 112 4.03 -3.85 -2.22
CA VAL A 112 5.37 -3.26 -2.34
C VAL A 112 5.25 -1.82 -2.81
N VAL A 113 5.92 -0.89 -2.13
CA VAL A 113 5.84 0.55 -2.41
C VAL A 113 7.23 1.15 -2.53
N LEU A 114 7.51 1.82 -3.64
CA LEU A 114 8.72 2.63 -3.82
C LEU A 114 8.53 4.01 -3.18
N CYS A 115 9.32 4.32 -2.16
CA CYS A 115 9.37 5.62 -1.49
C CYS A 115 10.54 6.47 -2.02
N ASP A 116 10.54 6.75 -3.32
CA ASP A 116 11.48 7.69 -3.93
C ASP A 116 11.15 9.14 -3.56
N ARG A 117 12.03 10.05 -3.96
CA ARG A 117 11.95 11.48 -3.61
C ARG A 117 12.22 12.35 -4.84
N PRO A 118 11.84 13.63 -4.84
CA PRO A 118 12.19 14.53 -5.93
C PRO A 118 13.71 14.56 -6.19
N THR A 119 14.09 14.79 -7.45
CA THR A 119 15.51 14.94 -7.82
C THR A 119 16.15 16.07 -7.01
N ASP A 120 17.37 15.83 -6.53
CA ASP A 120 18.16 16.75 -5.69
C ASP A 120 17.43 17.20 -4.40
N ALA A 121 16.48 16.39 -3.92
CA ALA A 121 15.81 16.64 -2.65
C ALA A 121 16.74 16.36 -1.45
N ALA A 122 16.77 17.30 -0.51
CA ALA A 122 17.45 17.18 0.77
C ALA A 122 16.44 17.11 1.92
N PRO A 123 16.69 16.33 2.98
CA PRO A 123 15.80 16.28 4.13
C PRO A 123 15.75 17.63 4.84
N LEU A 124 14.56 18.08 5.20
CA LEU A 124 14.37 19.32 5.95
C LEU A 124 14.73 19.08 7.43
N GLY A 125 15.80 19.73 7.90
CA GLY A 125 16.12 19.80 9.34
C GLY A 125 17.30 18.95 9.83
N ASP A 126 17.76 17.97 9.05
CA ASP A 126 19.00 17.25 9.33
C ASP A 126 20.11 17.75 8.38
N GLY A 127 21.15 18.38 8.93
CA GLY A 127 22.36 18.76 8.19
C GLY A 127 23.18 17.57 7.68
N SER A 128 22.58 16.38 7.59
CA SER A 128 23.18 15.20 6.96
C SER A 128 22.85 15.24 5.47
N SER A 129 23.89 15.40 4.65
CA SER A 129 23.84 15.10 3.23
C SER A 129 23.59 13.60 3.07
N VAL A 130 22.33 13.21 2.88
CA VAL A 130 21.93 11.83 2.53
C VAL A 130 22.22 11.60 1.05
N GLU A 131 23.48 11.80 0.64
CA GLU A 131 23.90 11.78 -0.78
C GLU A 131 24.47 10.41 -1.20
N SER A 132 25.03 9.63 -0.28
CA SER A 132 25.71 8.39 -0.65
C SER A 132 24.73 7.26 -0.97
N GLY A 133 24.82 6.68 -2.17
CA GLY A 133 24.10 5.46 -2.55
C GLY A 133 22.69 5.63 -3.11
N LEU A 134 22.28 6.85 -3.47
CA LEU A 134 21.08 7.05 -4.29
C LEU A 134 21.32 6.54 -5.71
N ALA A 135 20.43 5.70 -6.20
CA ALA A 135 20.40 5.28 -7.59
C ALA A 135 19.26 6.00 -8.33
N GLU A 136 19.36 6.07 -9.66
CA GLU A 136 18.20 6.39 -10.49
C GLU A 136 17.05 5.43 -10.15
N GLY A 137 15.81 5.91 -10.17
CA GLY A 137 14.66 5.13 -9.68
C GLY A 137 14.53 3.75 -10.32
N ILE A 138 14.76 3.61 -11.63
CA ILE A 138 14.77 2.31 -12.33
C ILE A 138 15.86 1.39 -11.77
N SER A 139 17.06 1.91 -11.50
CA SER A 139 18.15 1.13 -10.93
C SER A 139 17.83 0.65 -9.50
N ALA A 140 17.16 1.49 -8.69
CA ALA A 140 16.69 1.10 -7.35
C ALA A 140 15.65 -0.02 -7.41
N LEU A 141 14.70 0.06 -8.35
CA LEU A 141 13.70 -0.99 -8.60
C LEU A 141 14.37 -2.31 -9.01
N LEU A 142 15.29 -2.28 -9.98
CA LEU A 142 16.00 -3.48 -10.44
C LEU A 142 16.86 -4.10 -9.33
N LEU A 143 17.46 -3.29 -8.47
CA LEU A 143 18.22 -3.78 -7.31
C LEU A 143 17.29 -4.47 -6.30
N ALA A 144 16.11 -3.89 -6.01
CA ALA A 144 15.12 -4.53 -5.15
C ALA A 144 14.59 -5.85 -5.73
N VAL A 145 14.32 -5.89 -7.05
CA VAL A 145 13.95 -7.13 -7.76
C VAL A 145 15.03 -8.19 -7.60
N ARG A 146 16.29 -7.82 -7.80
CA ARG A 146 17.43 -8.71 -7.61
C ARG A 146 17.52 -9.24 -6.18
N ILE A 147 17.38 -8.38 -5.17
CA ILE A 147 17.42 -8.76 -3.74
C ILE A 147 16.35 -9.82 -3.45
N VAL A 148 15.13 -9.67 -3.97
CA VAL A 148 14.05 -10.66 -3.77
C VAL A 148 14.42 -11.99 -4.42
N TRP A 149 14.82 -11.98 -5.68
CA TRP A 149 15.08 -13.22 -6.39
C TRP A 149 16.33 -13.94 -5.86
N GLU A 150 17.36 -13.23 -5.39
CA GLU A 150 18.55 -13.83 -4.74
C GLU A 150 18.20 -14.64 -3.49
N ARG A 151 17.04 -14.40 -2.86
CA ARG A 151 16.54 -15.19 -1.72
C ARG A 151 15.75 -16.43 -2.14
N VAL A 152 15.27 -16.51 -3.38
CA VAL A 152 14.57 -17.70 -3.92
C VAL A 152 15.57 -18.85 -4.03
N ASP A 153 15.11 -20.09 -3.82
CA ASP A 153 15.95 -21.29 -3.94
C ASP A 153 16.66 -21.31 -5.31
N PRO A 154 18.01 -21.38 -5.34
CA PRO A 154 18.76 -21.39 -6.60
C PRO A 154 18.51 -22.64 -7.47
N GLN A 155 17.90 -23.70 -6.92
CA GLN A 155 17.52 -24.89 -7.67
C GLN A 155 16.21 -24.70 -8.47
N GLU A 156 15.49 -23.59 -8.28
CA GLU A 156 14.27 -23.32 -9.03
C GLU A 156 14.55 -23.19 -10.53
N PRO A 157 13.82 -23.92 -11.41
CA PRO A 157 14.11 -23.95 -12.85
C PRO A 157 14.08 -22.58 -13.53
N CYS A 158 13.29 -21.65 -13.02
CA CYS A 158 13.17 -20.29 -13.57
C CYS A 158 14.36 -19.39 -13.22
N ARG A 159 15.17 -19.75 -12.20
CA ARG A 159 16.20 -18.89 -11.61
C ARG A 159 17.23 -18.38 -12.64
N PRO A 160 17.82 -19.22 -13.51
CA PRO A 160 18.80 -18.75 -14.48
C PRO A 160 18.22 -17.77 -15.51
N GLY A 161 16.98 -17.99 -15.93
CA GLY A 161 16.27 -17.11 -16.86
C GLY A 161 16.00 -15.74 -16.26
N ILE A 162 15.55 -15.71 -15.01
CA ILE A 162 15.34 -14.46 -14.26
C ILE A 162 16.66 -13.71 -14.05
N ASP A 163 17.74 -14.39 -13.64
CA ASP A 163 19.06 -13.74 -13.48
C ASP A 163 19.54 -13.08 -14.77
N ALA A 164 19.45 -13.79 -15.89
CA ALA A 164 19.83 -13.25 -17.19
C ALA A 164 18.97 -12.03 -17.57
N ALA A 165 17.67 -12.09 -17.35
CA ALA A 165 16.76 -10.99 -17.64
C ALA A 165 17.03 -9.75 -16.76
N ILE A 166 17.31 -9.94 -15.47
CA ILE A 166 17.69 -8.85 -14.56
C ILE A 166 18.98 -8.19 -15.04
N VAL A 167 20.00 -8.98 -15.39
CA VAL A 167 21.28 -8.45 -15.90
C VAL A 167 21.09 -7.66 -17.19
N ALA A 168 20.28 -8.17 -18.13
CA ALA A 168 19.97 -7.48 -19.37
C ALA A 168 19.25 -6.14 -19.14
N ALA A 169 18.27 -6.12 -18.23
CA ALA A 169 17.49 -4.93 -17.90
C ALA A 169 18.30 -3.81 -17.24
N ARG A 170 19.49 -4.08 -16.69
CA ARG A 170 20.35 -3.06 -16.05
C ARG A 170 20.81 -1.94 -16.98
N SER A 171 20.78 -2.16 -18.29
CA SER A 171 21.07 -1.11 -19.28
C SER A 171 19.99 -0.02 -19.33
N GLY A 172 18.82 -0.27 -18.74
CA GLY A 172 17.64 0.60 -18.88
C GLY A 172 16.94 0.48 -20.24
N ASP A 173 17.34 -0.49 -21.07
CA ASP A 173 16.71 -0.73 -22.37
C ASP A 173 15.23 -1.11 -22.22
N PRO A 174 14.30 -0.42 -22.90
CA PRO A 174 12.87 -0.71 -22.81
C PRO A 174 12.51 -2.16 -23.15
N ASP A 175 13.13 -2.73 -24.18
CA ASP A 175 12.83 -4.09 -24.62
C ASP A 175 13.33 -5.12 -23.59
N ALA A 176 14.52 -4.90 -23.02
CA ALA A 176 15.02 -5.71 -21.91
C ALA A 176 14.14 -5.64 -20.64
N LEU A 177 13.58 -4.47 -20.31
CA LEU A 177 12.64 -4.32 -19.19
C LEU A 177 11.31 -5.04 -19.44
N VAL A 178 10.79 -4.99 -20.67
CA VAL A 178 9.61 -5.78 -21.05
C VAL A 178 9.92 -7.27 -20.98
N ALA A 179 11.09 -7.72 -21.45
CA ALA A 179 11.50 -9.11 -21.37
C ALA A 179 11.62 -9.60 -19.91
N LEU A 180 12.16 -8.77 -19.01
CA LEU A 180 12.18 -9.06 -17.57
C LEU A 180 10.77 -9.21 -17.00
N ARG A 181 9.83 -8.33 -17.40
CA ARG A 181 8.45 -8.40 -16.96
C ARG A 181 7.77 -9.70 -17.37
N GLU A 182 7.93 -10.11 -18.63
CA GLU A 182 7.37 -11.36 -19.10
C GLU A 182 8.04 -12.56 -18.41
N ALA A 183 9.36 -12.54 -18.22
CA ALA A 183 10.07 -13.58 -17.49
C ALA A 183 9.57 -13.75 -16.04
N VAL A 184 9.32 -12.63 -15.33
CA VAL A 184 8.74 -12.66 -13.98
C VAL A 184 7.32 -13.21 -13.99
N ARG A 185 6.49 -12.83 -14.96
CA ARG A 185 5.11 -13.33 -15.08
C ARG A 185 5.05 -14.82 -15.42
N ASP A 186 5.96 -15.28 -16.26
CA ASP A 186 6.06 -16.67 -16.69
C ASP A 186 6.69 -17.58 -15.64
N ALA A 187 7.48 -17.04 -14.70
CA ALA A 187 8.16 -17.82 -13.67
C ALA A 187 7.18 -18.58 -12.75
N GLY A 188 6.00 -18.04 -12.50
CA GLY A 188 4.97 -18.73 -11.74
C GLY A 188 3.76 -17.87 -11.40
N ALA A 189 2.70 -18.51 -10.93
CA ALA A 189 1.50 -17.79 -10.49
C ALA A 189 1.77 -16.99 -9.20
N PRO A 190 1.33 -15.72 -9.11
CA PRO A 190 1.50 -14.91 -7.91
C PRO A 190 0.81 -15.57 -6.70
N ARG A 191 1.45 -15.49 -5.53
CA ARG A 191 0.96 -16.00 -4.25
C ARG A 191 0.93 -14.88 -3.22
N PRO A 192 -0.16 -14.76 -2.44
CA PRO A 192 -0.27 -13.70 -1.45
C PRO A 192 0.84 -13.79 -0.42
N VAL A 193 1.43 -12.65 -0.08
CA VAL A 193 2.36 -12.53 1.04
C VAL A 193 1.50 -12.44 2.29
N ARG A 194 1.67 -13.41 3.20
CA ARG A 194 1.04 -13.37 4.52
C ARG A 194 2.15 -13.29 5.55
N TRP A 195 2.22 -12.16 6.25
CA TRP A 195 2.92 -12.07 7.51
C TRP A 195 1.97 -11.55 8.57
N ASP A 196 2.23 -11.94 9.81
CA ASP A 196 1.54 -11.34 10.93
C ASP A 196 1.94 -9.85 10.97
N PRO A 197 0.97 -8.93 10.87
CA PRO A 197 1.28 -7.51 10.99
C PRO A 197 1.95 -7.28 12.37
N PRO A 198 2.81 -6.26 12.49
CA PRO A 198 3.29 -5.82 13.80
C PRO A 198 2.09 -5.67 14.73
N ALA A 199 2.22 -6.06 16.00
CA ALA A 199 1.11 -5.93 16.95
C ALA A 199 0.63 -4.48 16.98
N GLY A 200 -0.46 -4.20 16.26
CA GLY A 200 -0.99 -2.85 16.15
C GLY A 200 -1.49 -2.37 17.51
N LEU A 201 -1.64 -1.05 17.64
CA LEU A 201 -2.30 -0.40 18.78
C LEU A 201 -3.71 -0.94 19.11
N PHE A 202 -4.27 -1.76 18.23
CA PHE A 202 -5.50 -2.52 18.44
C PHE A 202 -5.15 -3.97 18.75
N SER A 203 -4.88 -4.28 20.02
CA SER A 203 -5.07 -5.63 20.52
C SER A 203 -6.57 -5.90 20.51
N PHE A 204 -7.05 -6.65 19.53
CA PHE A 204 -8.36 -7.27 19.66
C PHE A 204 -8.22 -8.32 20.74
N GLU A 205 -8.46 -7.94 21.99
CA GLU A 205 -8.76 -8.92 23.03
C GLU A 205 -9.91 -9.75 22.48
N GLU A 206 -9.62 -11.02 22.20
CA GLU A 206 -10.64 -12.03 22.00
C GLU A 206 -11.61 -11.86 23.17
N ALA A 207 -12.84 -11.41 22.87
CA ALA A 207 -13.80 -11.08 23.89
C ALA A 207 -14.01 -12.34 24.72
N VAL A 208 -13.36 -12.40 25.89
CA VAL A 208 -13.60 -13.44 26.88
C VAL A 208 -15.09 -13.37 27.14
N SER A 209 -15.80 -14.39 26.67
CA SER A 209 -17.24 -14.52 26.90
C SER A 209 -17.45 -14.26 28.39
N PRO A 210 -18.20 -13.21 28.79
CA PRO A 210 -18.37 -12.93 30.19
C PRO A 210 -19.01 -14.17 30.81
N ALA A 211 -18.30 -14.80 31.75
CA ALA A 211 -18.85 -15.87 32.54
C ALA A 211 -20.18 -15.36 33.13
N PRO A 212 -21.26 -16.18 33.13
CA PRO A 212 -22.57 -15.73 33.57
C PRO A 212 -22.49 -15.30 35.04
N GLY A 213 -22.41 -13.99 35.26
CA GLY A 213 -22.45 -13.38 36.57
C GLY A 213 -23.88 -13.39 37.12
N PRO A 214 -24.05 -13.44 38.46
CA PRO A 214 -25.35 -13.57 39.09
C PRO A 214 -26.24 -12.38 38.77
N GLU A 215 -27.49 -12.70 38.45
CA GLU A 215 -28.64 -11.85 38.15
C GLU A 215 -28.55 -10.45 38.78
N SER A 216 -28.02 -9.48 38.02
CA SER A 216 -28.18 -8.07 38.34
C SER A 216 -29.47 -7.59 37.68
N THR A 217 -30.38 -7.09 38.51
CA THR A 217 -31.63 -6.42 38.13
C THR A 217 -31.32 -5.27 37.16
N GLY A 218 -31.36 -5.57 35.86
CA GLY A 218 -30.93 -4.68 34.79
C GLY A 218 -31.79 -3.44 34.69
N SER A 219 -31.14 -2.28 34.73
CA SER A 219 -31.71 -0.99 34.35
C SER A 219 -32.33 -1.10 32.94
N ALA A 220 -33.46 -0.44 32.69
CA ALA A 220 -34.11 -0.39 31.38
C ALA A 220 -33.14 0.06 30.26
N VAL A 221 -32.09 0.78 30.62
CA VAL A 221 -31.02 1.22 29.72
C VAL A 221 -30.16 0.05 29.22
N ASP A 222 -29.80 -0.91 30.09
CA ASP A 222 -29.00 -2.08 29.70
C ASP A 222 -29.78 -3.02 28.77
N ALA A 223 -31.09 -3.13 28.98
CA ALA A 223 -31.98 -3.88 28.09
C ALA A 223 -32.11 -3.21 26.70
N VAL A 224 -32.09 -1.87 26.65
CA VAL A 224 -32.10 -1.12 25.40
C VAL A 224 -30.76 -1.26 24.67
N ILE A 225 -29.64 -1.14 25.38
CA ILE A 225 -28.30 -1.32 24.81
C ILE A 225 -28.12 -2.75 24.27
N GLY A 226 -28.57 -3.77 25.00
CA GLY A 226 -28.55 -5.16 24.54
C GLY A 226 -29.37 -5.37 23.26
N ARG A 227 -30.56 -4.74 23.17
CA ARG A 227 -31.38 -4.81 21.95
C ARG A 227 -30.76 -4.09 20.76
N VAL A 228 -30.15 -2.93 20.97
CA VAL A 228 -29.46 -2.19 19.89
C VAL A 228 -28.27 -2.99 19.39
N ARG A 229 -27.50 -3.59 20.29
CA ARG A 229 -26.39 -4.47 19.96
C ARG A 229 -26.84 -5.69 19.15
N ASP A 230 -27.91 -6.35 19.59
CA ASP A 230 -28.49 -7.50 18.86
C ASP A 230 -28.97 -7.13 17.46
N VAL A 231 -29.54 -5.93 17.28
CA VAL A 231 -29.97 -5.43 15.96
C VAL A 231 -28.79 -5.11 15.05
N VAL A 232 -27.68 -4.62 15.62
CA VAL A 232 -26.46 -4.32 14.85
C VAL A 232 -25.73 -5.61 14.47
N GLU A 233 -25.57 -6.55 15.40
CA GLU A 233 -24.80 -7.78 15.19
C GLU A 233 -25.58 -8.83 14.39
N ARG A 234 -26.89 -8.98 14.63
CA ARG A 234 -27.72 -10.02 13.97
C ARG A 234 -28.63 -9.48 12.88
N GLY A 235 -28.79 -8.17 12.77
CA GLY A 235 -29.73 -7.53 11.82
C GLY A 235 -31.10 -7.23 12.42
N VAL A 236 -32.05 -6.77 11.61
CA VAL A 236 -33.40 -6.46 12.07
C VAL A 236 -34.29 -7.71 11.93
N PRO A 237 -35.02 -8.13 12.98
CA PRO A 237 -35.97 -9.23 12.87
C PRO A 237 -37.21 -8.78 12.07
N VAL A 238 -37.45 -9.37 10.92
CA VAL A 238 -38.64 -9.10 10.07
C VAL A 238 -39.35 -10.41 9.76
N GLY A 239 -40.48 -10.67 10.43
CA GLY A 239 -41.34 -11.85 10.15
C GLY A 239 -40.69 -13.20 10.48
N GLY A 240 -39.95 -13.30 11.60
CA GLY A 240 -39.31 -14.54 12.05
C GLY A 240 -37.94 -14.83 11.42
N ARG A 241 -37.43 -13.96 10.55
CA ARG A 241 -36.09 -14.04 9.95
C ARG A 241 -35.29 -12.77 10.24
N TRP A 242 -33.97 -12.94 10.42
CA TRP A 242 -33.04 -11.85 10.66
C TRP A 242 -32.53 -11.31 9.32
N VAL A 243 -32.71 -10.01 9.09
CA VAL A 243 -32.30 -9.33 7.85
C VAL A 243 -31.12 -8.39 8.15
N PRO A 244 -29.98 -8.50 7.43
CA PRO A 244 -28.84 -7.62 7.64
C PRO A 244 -29.22 -6.14 7.52
N VAL A 245 -28.74 -5.29 8.44
CA VAL A 245 -29.10 -3.86 8.54
C VAL A 245 -28.91 -3.11 7.23
N ARG A 246 -27.87 -3.43 6.46
CA ARG A 246 -27.62 -2.84 5.14
C ARG A 246 -28.77 -3.06 4.16
N GLN A 247 -29.41 -4.23 4.17
CA GLN A 247 -30.53 -4.54 3.27
C GLN A 247 -31.82 -3.83 3.69
N VAL A 248 -32.03 -3.64 4.99
CA VAL A 248 -33.17 -2.86 5.51
C VAL A 248 -33.03 -1.39 5.12
N GLY A 249 -31.83 -0.82 5.26
CA GLY A 249 -31.56 0.56 4.84
C GLY A 249 -31.83 0.79 3.36
N VAL A 250 -31.37 -0.11 2.49
CA VAL A 250 -31.64 -0.03 1.04
C VAL A 250 -33.15 -0.14 0.76
N GLY A 251 -33.86 -1.06 1.42
CA GLY A 251 -35.32 -1.21 1.26
C GLY A 251 -36.10 0.06 1.64
N VAL A 252 -35.71 0.72 2.73
CA VAL A 252 -36.34 1.99 3.17
C VAL A 252 -36.10 3.10 2.15
N VAL A 253 -34.87 3.25 1.66
CA VAL A 253 -34.53 4.28 0.67
C VAL A 253 -35.33 4.06 -0.63
N VAL A 254 -35.44 2.82 -1.09
CA VAL A 254 -36.24 2.48 -2.28
C VAL A 254 -37.72 2.79 -2.06
N ALA A 255 -38.29 2.41 -0.91
CA ALA A 255 -39.69 2.68 -0.60
C ALA A 255 -39.98 4.19 -0.55
N VAL A 256 -39.11 4.97 0.10
CA VAL A 256 -39.21 6.44 0.14
C VAL A 256 -39.11 7.04 -1.27
N GLY A 257 -38.16 6.58 -2.07
CA GLY A 257 -38.00 7.02 -3.46
C GLY A 257 -39.24 6.73 -4.31
N VAL A 258 -39.87 5.57 -4.14
CA VAL A 258 -41.11 5.17 -4.83
C VAL A 258 -42.30 6.05 -4.40
N VAL A 259 -42.45 6.32 -3.11
CA VAL A 259 -43.53 7.18 -2.60
C VAL A 259 -43.37 8.61 -3.10
N VAL A 260 -42.15 9.17 -3.04
CA VAL A 260 -41.88 10.52 -3.56
C VAL A 260 -42.15 10.61 -5.06
N SER A 261 -41.75 9.58 -5.82
CA SER A 261 -42.02 9.49 -7.26
C SER A 261 -43.52 9.42 -7.55
N ALA A 262 -44.27 8.62 -6.79
CA ALA A 262 -45.72 8.49 -6.96
C ALA A 262 -46.48 9.79 -6.64
N VAL A 263 -46.07 10.52 -5.60
CA VAL A 263 -46.66 11.83 -5.25
C VAL A 263 -46.33 12.88 -6.31
N MET A 264 -45.11 12.88 -6.87
CA MET A 264 -44.72 13.78 -7.96
C MET A 264 -45.51 13.50 -9.25
N VAL A 265 -45.88 12.24 -9.52
CA VAL A 265 -46.66 11.86 -10.71
C VAL A 265 -48.16 12.13 -10.53
N LEU A 266 -48.72 11.95 -9.33
CA LEU A 266 -50.14 12.26 -9.04
C LEU A 266 -50.41 13.77 -8.84
N GLY A 267 -49.36 14.58 -8.62
CA GLY A 267 -49.46 16.03 -8.46
C GLY A 267 -49.39 16.83 -9.77
N ARG A 268 -49.42 16.16 -10.93
CA ARG A 268 -49.48 16.76 -12.27
C ARG A 268 -50.82 16.46 -12.92
#